data_AF-D5ZPD6-F1
#
_entry.id   AF-D5ZPD6-F1
#
_cell.length_a   1.000
_cell.length_b   1.000
_cell.length_c   1.000
_cell.angle_alpha   90.00
_cell.angle_beta   90.00
_cell.angle_gamma   90.00
#
_symmetry.space_group_name_H-M   'P 1'
#
loop_
_entity.id
_entity.type
_entity.pdbx_description
1 polymer ?
#
loop_
_entity_poly.entity_id
_entity_poly.type
_entity_poly.pdbx_seq_one_letter_code
_entity_poly.pdbx_strand_id
1 'polypeptide(L)'
;MAPWWTTRRRTRRLVAALQVLADRLLRDAGEVRRVLRDARPRPGDTDDPLLRAAVWGLDLVPGLASDLVRTPPADGTRAYVGSVDAFARRVPLRAAAMLRRALSGTDAHAAARLEHLVALWSDAFAVHFRARWVPVEHQVEHQSRTVVAAALHARERAV
;
A
#
# COMPACT_ATOMS: atom_id res chain seq x y z
N MET A 1 -22.99 1.29 -29.42
CA MET A 1 -22.06 0.14 -29.35
C MET A 1 -20.64 0.68 -29.48
N ALA A 2 -19.80 0.59 -28.43
CA ALA A 2 -18.43 1.11 -28.51
C ALA A 2 -17.57 0.19 -29.41
N PRO A 3 -16.74 0.75 -30.30
CA PRO A 3 -15.92 -0.07 -31.18
C PRO A 3 -14.93 -0.99 -30.44
N TRP A 4 -14.64 -2.17 -31.00
CA TRP A 4 -13.74 -3.15 -30.40
C TRP A 4 -12.29 -2.65 -30.21
N TRP A 5 -11.83 -1.69 -31.03
CA TRP A 5 -10.50 -1.06 -30.91
C TRP A 5 -10.37 -0.13 -29.70
N THR A 6 -11.46 0.53 -29.29
CA THR A 6 -11.49 1.40 -28.10
C THR A 6 -11.31 0.61 -26.80
N THR A 7 -11.91 -0.58 -26.72
CA THR A 7 -11.78 -1.48 -25.56
C THR A 7 -10.36 -2.03 -25.43
N ARG A 8 -9.75 -2.51 -26.52
CA ARG A 8 -8.35 -3.00 -26.51
C ARG A 8 -7.34 -1.93 -26.11
N ARG A 9 -7.50 -0.69 -26.59
CA ARG A 9 -6.63 0.43 -26.21
C ARG A 9 -6.77 0.80 -24.73
N ARG A 10 -7.98 0.77 -24.18
CA ARG A 10 -8.23 1.02 -22.75
C ARG A 10 -7.56 -0.05 -21.89
N THR A 11 -7.75 -1.34 -22.19
CA THR A 11 -7.15 -2.44 -21.42
C THR A 11 -5.63 -2.36 -21.40
N ARG A 12 -4.98 -2.10 -22.55
CA ARG A 12 -3.52 -1.91 -22.63
C ARG A 12 -3.02 -0.78 -21.73
N ARG A 13 -3.75 0.34 -21.66
CA ARG A 13 -3.40 1.47 -20.78
C ARG A 13 -3.50 1.11 -19.30
N LEU A 14 -4.49 0.31 -18.90
CA LEU A 14 -4.65 -0.13 -17.51
C LEU A 14 -3.55 -1.12 -17.12
N VAL A 15 -3.20 -2.06 -18.00
CA VAL A 15 -2.07 -2.99 -17.78
C VAL A 15 -0.76 -2.21 -17.62
N ALA A 16 -0.49 -1.25 -18.50
CA ALA A 16 0.70 -0.40 -18.39
C ALA A 16 0.72 0.40 -17.07
N ALA A 17 -0.45 0.89 -16.62
CA ALA A 17 -0.55 1.56 -15.33
C ALA A 17 -0.23 0.61 -14.17
N LEU A 18 -0.77 -0.61 -14.17
CA LEU A 18 -0.48 -1.61 -13.14
C LEU A 18 1.01 -2.01 -13.10
N GLN A 19 1.67 -2.09 -14.26
CA GLN A 19 3.12 -2.30 -14.34
C GLN A 19 3.90 -1.17 -13.65
N VAL A 20 3.57 0.08 -13.94
CA VAL A 20 4.20 1.24 -13.29
C VAL A 20 4.01 1.22 -11.77
N LEU A 21 2.82 0.80 -11.31
CA LEU A 21 2.51 0.67 -9.87
C LEU A 21 3.27 -0.49 -9.21
N ALA A 22 3.41 -1.63 -9.90
CA ALA A 22 4.21 -2.76 -9.45
C ALA A 22 5.69 -2.38 -9.30
N ASP A 23 6.25 -1.71 -10.32
CA ASP A 23 7.64 -1.25 -10.27
C ASP A 23 7.85 -0.24 -9.13
N ARG A 24 6.88 0.65 -8.90
CA ARG A 24 6.92 1.58 -7.77
C ARG A 24 6.92 0.83 -6.45
N LEU A 25 6.00 -0.11 -6.26
CA LEU A 25 5.89 -0.89 -5.03
C LEU A 25 7.23 -1.59 -4.71
N LEU A 26 7.87 -2.19 -5.72
CA LEU A 26 9.19 -2.81 -5.59
C LEU A 26 10.28 -1.80 -5.22
N ARG A 27 10.34 -0.65 -5.90
CA ARG A 27 11.32 0.41 -5.60
C ARG A 27 11.18 0.93 -4.18
N ASP A 28 9.97 1.35 -3.81
CA ASP A 28 9.69 1.97 -2.51
C ASP A 28 9.97 0.95 -1.37
N ALA A 29 9.58 -0.33 -1.53
CA ALA A 29 9.93 -1.38 -0.57
C ALA A 29 11.45 -1.67 -0.51
N GLY A 30 12.13 -1.57 -1.65
CA GLY A 30 13.58 -1.71 -1.75
C GLY A 30 14.35 -0.59 -1.02
N GLU A 31 13.82 0.64 -1.02
CA GLU A 31 14.36 1.74 -0.21
C GLU A 31 14.27 1.42 1.28
N VAL A 32 13.10 0.98 1.76
CA VAL A 32 12.90 0.62 3.17
C VAL A 32 13.81 -0.55 3.58
N ARG A 33 13.91 -1.59 2.74
CA ARG A 33 14.79 -2.74 2.97
C ARG A 33 16.27 -2.36 3.04
N ARG A 34 16.71 -1.35 2.27
CA ARG A 34 18.08 -0.84 2.37
C ARG A 34 18.35 -0.22 3.74
N VAL A 35 17.45 0.65 4.22
CA VAL A 35 17.62 1.24 5.56
C VAL A 35 17.63 0.18 6.64
N LEU A 36 16.75 -0.83 6.55
CA LEU A 36 16.71 -1.93 7.51
C LEU A 36 18.00 -2.76 7.51
N ARG A 37 18.59 -3.03 6.34
CA ARG A 37 19.84 -3.79 6.22
C ARG A 37 21.03 -3.01 6.80
N ASP A 38 21.04 -1.70 6.61
CA ASP A 38 22.10 -0.82 7.12
C ASP A 38 21.97 -0.59 8.64
N ALA A 39 20.79 -0.83 9.21
CA ALA A 39 20.53 -0.65 10.64
C ALA A 39 21.31 -1.67 11.48
N ARG A 40 21.77 -1.24 12.65
CA ARG A 40 22.46 -2.09 13.64
C ARG A 40 21.58 -2.28 14.88
N PRO A 41 20.53 -3.12 14.81
CA PRO A 41 19.70 -3.40 15.98
C PRO A 41 20.54 -4.04 17.10
N ARG A 42 20.17 -3.77 18.36
CA ARG A 42 20.81 -4.39 19.51
C ARG A 42 20.43 -5.89 19.58
N PRO A 43 21.30 -6.75 20.15
CA PRO A 43 20.94 -8.13 20.42
C PRO A 43 19.69 -8.19 21.32
N GLY A 44 18.62 -8.84 20.86
CA GLY A 44 17.32 -8.90 21.55
C GLY A 44 16.18 -8.12 20.86
N ASP A 45 16.50 -7.22 19.93
CA ASP A 45 15.49 -6.44 19.18
C ASP A 45 14.66 -7.28 18.20
N THR A 46 15.05 -8.52 17.93
CA THR A 46 14.35 -9.45 17.02
C THR A 46 12.91 -9.77 17.46
N ASP A 47 12.55 -9.49 18.71
CA ASP A 47 11.20 -9.72 19.24
C ASP A 47 10.29 -8.48 19.23
N ASP A 48 10.73 -7.37 18.62
CA ASP A 48 9.88 -6.20 18.46
C ASP A 48 8.72 -6.51 17.47
N PRO A 49 7.44 -6.36 17.89
CA PRO A 49 6.29 -6.68 17.06
C PRO A 49 6.15 -5.78 15.83
N LEU A 50 6.60 -4.52 15.90
CA LEU A 50 6.58 -3.59 14.76
C LEU A 50 7.68 -3.95 13.76
N LEU A 51 8.85 -4.35 14.22
CA LEU A 51 9.92 -4.88 13.37
C LEU A 51 9.45 -6.11 12.62
N ARG A 52 8.89 -7.11 13.33
CA ARG A 52 8.35 -8.33 12.69
C ARG A 52 7.26 -8.01 11.68
N ALA A 53 6.29 -7.15 12.03
CA ALA A 53 5.20 -6.78 11.15
C ALA A 53 5.69 -6.02 9.89
N ALA A 54 6.69 -5.15 10.02
CA ALA A 54 7.27 -4.43 8.91
C ALA A 54 8.02 -5.38 7.96
N VAL A 55 8.84 -6.29 8.50
CA VAL A 55 9.57 -7.29 7.71
C VAL A 55 8.58 -8.18 6.95
N TRP A 56 7.58 -8.72 7.64
CA TRP A 56 6.55 -9.54 7.00
C TRP A 56 5.85 -8.81 5.85
N GLY A 57 5.45 -7.54 6.07
CA GLY A 57 4.84 -6.73 5.02
C GLY A 57 5.75 -6.49 3.81
N LEU A 58 7.05 -6.29 4.04
CA LEU A 58 8.05 -6.13 2.98
C LEU A 58 8.31 -7.44 2.22
N ASP A 59 8.22 -8.59 2.88
CA ASP A 59 8.42 -9.91 2.27
C ASP A 59 7.28 -10.29 1.31
N LEU A 60 6.07 -9.75 1.52
CA LEU A 60 4.94 -9.95 0.61
C LEU A 60 5.04 -9.15 -0.68
N VAL A 61 5.82 -8.06 -0.70
CA VAL A 61 5.86 -7.10 -1.81
C VAL A 61 6.19 -7.74 -3.17
N PRO A 62 7.19 -8.63 -3.32
CA PRO A 62 7.47 -9.27 -4.59
C PRO A 62 6.28 -10.05 -5.15
N GLY A 63 5.56 -10.79 -4.29
CA GLY A 63 4.35 -11.53 -4.65
C GLY A 63 3.23 -10.58 -5.10
N LEU A 64 2.96 -9.55 -4.28
CA LEU A 64 1.96 -8.53 -4.61
C LEU A 64 2.25 -7.82 -5.93
N ALA A 65 3.49 -7.42 -6.18
CA ALA A 65 3.88 -6.77 -7.42
C ALA A 65 3.71 -7.70 -8.65
N SER A 66 4.07 -8.98 -8.51
CA SER A 66 3.84 -10.00 -9.54
C SER A 66 2.36 -10.16 -9.85
N ASP A 67 1.51 -10.22 -8.82
CA ASP A 67 0.07 -10.40 -8.97
C ASP A 67 -0.58 -9.22 -9.69
N LEU A 68 -0.15 -7.98 -9.42
CA LEU A 68 -0.62 -6.78 -10.12
C LEU A 68 -0.37 -6.84 -11.64
N VAL A 69 0.74 -7.45 -12.06
CA VAL A 69 1.11 -7.55 -13.48
C VAL A 69 0.41 -8.74 -14.14
N ARG A 70 0.25 -9.86 -13.41
CA ARG A 70 -0.32 -11.10 -13.94
C ARG A 70 -1.85 -11.08 -14.00
N THR A 71 -2.49 -10.29 -13.15
CA THR A 71 -3.95 -10.32 -12.98
C THR A 71 -4.59 -9.22 -13.81
N PRO A 72 -5.53 -9.54 -14.72
CA PRO A 72 -6.32 -8.52 -15.40
C PRO A 72 -7.05 -7.66 -14.37
N PRO A 73 -7.10 -6.32 -14.53
CA PRO A 73 -7.78 -5.46 -13.58
C PRO A 73 -9.24 -5.87 -13.42
N ALA A 74 -9.66 -6.12 -12.17
CA ALA A 74 -11.05 -6.42 -11.85
C ALA A 74 -11.93 -5.31 -12.42
N ASP A 75 -12.86 -5.69 -13.29
CA ASP A 75 -13.83 -4.82 -13.97
C ASP A 75 -13.25 -3.82 -15.00
N GLY A 76 -11.93 -3.85 -15.26
CA GLY A 76 -11.29 -3.00 -16.26
C GLY A 76 -11.50 -1.49 -16.05
N THR A 77 -11.64 -1.07 -14.79
CA THR A 77 -11.97 0.32 -14.44
C THR A 77 -10.74 1.13 -14.06
N ARG A 78 -10.84 2.46 -14.23
CA ARG A 78 -9.84 3.40 -13.70
C ARG A 78 -9.86 3.47 -12.17
N ALA A 79 -11.02 3.20 -11.57
CA ALA A 79 -11.19 3.17 -10.12
C ALA A 79 -10.33 2.07 -9.49
N TYR A 80 -10.30 0.87 -10.10
CA TYR A 80 -9.43 -0.22 -9.67
C TYR A 80 -7.94 0.18 -9.67
N VAL A 81 -7.47 0.80 -10.76
CA VAL A 81 -6.08 1.29 -10.83
C VAL A 81 -5.80 2.34 -9.75
N GLY A 82 -6.75 3.24 -9.48
CA GLY A 82 -6.64 4.22 -8.40
C GLY A 82 -6.55 3.58 -7.01
N SER A 83 -7.35 2.54 -6.74
CA SER A 83 -7.25 1.80 -5.46
C SER A 83 -5.92 1.05 -5.33
N VAL A 84 -5.42 0.46 -6.41
CA VAL A 84 -4.10 -0.21 -6.42
C VAL A 84 -2.98 0.81 -6.20
N ASP A 85 -3.05 2.02 -6.79
CA ASP A 85 -2.06 3.08 -6.57
C ASP A 85 -2.01 3.50 -5.09
N ALA A 86 -3.17 3.66 -4.46
CA ALA A 86 -3.25 3.98 -3.04
C ALA A 86 -2.67 2.85 -2.17
N PHE A 87 -2.96 1.59 -2.50
CA PHE A 87 -2.40 0.43 -1.82
C PHE A 87 -0.87 0.36 -1.97
N ALA A 88 -0.37 0.44 -3.20
CA ALA A 88 1.05 0.30 -3.52
C ALA A 88 1.92 1.34 -2.79
N ARG A 89 1.38 2.53 -2.51
CA ARG A 89 2.08 3.57 -1.73
C ARG A 89 2.01 3.37 -0.22
N ARG A 90 0.88 2.84 0.28
CA ARG A 90 0.65 2.67 1.72
C ARG A 90 1.46 1.53 2.32
N VAL A 91 1.69 0.45 1.58
CA VAL A 91 2.47 -0.71 2.06
C VAL A 91 3.89 -0.32 2.51
N PRO A 92 4.75 0.26 1.64
CA PRO A 92 6.11 0.66 2.04
C PRO A 92 6.12 1.80 3.05
N LEU A 93 5.19 2.77 2.95
CA LEU A 93 5.06 3.84 3.95
C LEU A 93 4.76 3.29 5.35
N ARG A 94 3.84 2.34 5.47
CA ARG A 94 3.51 1.71 6.75
C ARG A 94 4.71 0.95 7.30
N ALA A 95 5.42 0.19 6.45
CA ALA A 95 6.65 -0.50 6.84
C ALA A 95 7.71 0.48 7.37
N ALA A 96 7.95 1.59 6.66
CA ALA A 96 8.89 2.62 7.09
C ALA A 96 8.51 3.23 8.45
N ALA A 97 7.23 3.57 8.65
CA ALA A 97 6.75 4.13 9.91
C ALA A 97 6.86 3.14 11.09
N MET A 98 6.57 1.86 10.86
CA MET A 98 6.73 0.81 11.87
C MET A 98 8.21 0.64 12.25
N LEU A 99 9.11 0.57 11.27
CA LEU A 99 10.56 0.47 11.52
C LEU A 99 11.13 1.71 12.21
N ARG A 100 10.67 2.91 11.85
CA ARG A 100 11.10 4.17 12.48
C ARG A 100 10.82 4.15 13.98
N ARG A 101 9.68 3.59 14.38
CA ARG A 101 9.32 3.42 15.79
C ARG A 101 10.18 2.34 16.46
N ALA A 102 10.31 1.17 15.84
CA ALA A 102 11.10 0.06 16.37
C ALA A 102 12.59 0.43 16.58
N LEU A 103 13.18 1.19 15.66
CA LEU A 103 14.60 1.56 15.67
C LEU A 103 14.91 2.84 16.46
N SER A 104 13.91 3.61 16.88
CA SER A 104 14.11 4.93 17.50
C SER A 104 14.98 4.91 18.77
N GLY A 105 15.01 3.79 19.49
CA GLY A 105 15.83 3.61 20.71
C GLY A 105 17.15 2.88 20.50
N THR A 106 17.43 2.38 19.29
CA THR A 106 18.53 1.44 19.03
C THR A 106 19.44 1.88 17.89
N ASP A 107 18.90 2.52 16.85
CA ASP A 107 19.67 3.10 15.75
C ASP A 107 19.07 4.44 15.30
N ALA A 108 19.59 5.53 15.87
CA ALA A 108 19.11 6.89 15.60
C ALA A 108 19.33 7.32 14.14
N HIS A 109 20.38 6.81 13.49
CA HIS A 109 20.66 7.15 12.09
C HIS A 109 19.65 6.49 11.15
N ALA A 110 19.39 5.19 11.34
CA ALA A 110 18.35 4.48 10.58
C ALA A 110 16.96 5.09 10.85
N ALA A 111 16.64 5.41 12.10
CA ALA A 111 15.38 6.06 12.47
C ALA A 111 15.20 7.42 11.77
N ALA A 112 16.25 8.25 11.70
CA ALA A 112 16.20 9.54 11.00
C ALA A 112 16.00 9.38 9.48
N ARG A 113 16.66 8.40 8.85
CA ARG A 113 16.45 8.09 7.42
C ARG A 113 15.01 7.65 7.15
N LEU A 114 14.45 6.79 8.01
CA LEU A 114 13.07 6.35 7.88
C LEU A 114 12.08 7.49 8.14
N GLU A 115 12.37 8.39 9.08
CA GLU A 115 11.56 9.58 9.32
C GLU A 115 11.46 10.45 8.07
N HIS A 116 12.59 10.69 7.40
CA HIS A 116 12.60 11.44 6.15
C HIS A 116 11.74 10.78 5.06
N LEU A 117 11.84 9.45 4.90
CA LEU A 117 10.99 8.71 3.94
C LEU A 117 9.51 8.83 4.31
N VAL A 118 9.16 8.68 5.59
CA VAL A 118 7.78 8.78 6.07
C VAL A 118 7.21 10.16 5.80
N ALA A 119 7.95 11.22 6.11
CA ALA A 119 7.50 12.60 5.84
C ALA A 119 7.29 12.82 4.34
N LEU A 120 8.30 12.53 3.51
CA LEU A 120 8.25 12.73 2.06
C LEU A 120 7.10 11.97 1.41
N TRP A 121 6.92 10.70 1.77
CA TRP A 121 5.88 9.86 1.18
C TRP A 121 4.49 10.19 1.70
N SER A 122 4.36 10.61 2.96
CA SER A 122 3.07 11.08 3.51
C SER A 122 2.61 12.34 2.80
N ASP A 123 3.50 13.31 2.57
CA ASP A 123 3.20 14.53 1.84
C ASP A 123 2.84 14.24 0.38
N ALA A 124 3.64 13.40 -0.29
CA ALA A 124 3.36 12.97 -1.66
C ALA A 124 2.02 12.23 -1.76
N PHE A 125 1.66 11.42 -0.76
CA PHE A 125 0.38 10.74 -0.70
C PHE A 125 -0.78 11.73 -0.51
N ALA A 126 -0.63 12.68 0.42
CA ALA A 126 -1.63 13.70 0.70
C ALA A 126 -1.93 14.56 -0.53
N VAL A 127 -0.89 15.03 -1.22
CA VAL A 127 -1.02 15.82 -2.45
C VAL A 127 -1.67 15.01 -3.58
N HIS A 128 -1.18 13.78 -3.82
CA HIS A 128 -1.63 12.96 -4.95
C HIS A 128 -3.10 12.53 -4.84
N PHE A 129 -3.54 12.11 -3.64
CA PHE A 129 -4.92 11.68 -3.41
C PHE A 129 -5.84 12.78 -2.90
N ARG A 130 -5.31 14.01 -2.70
CA ARG A 130 -6.00 15.07 -1.95
C ARG A 130 -6.53 14.53 -0.62
N ALA A 131 -5.72 13.68 0.02
CA ALA A 131 -6.15 12.95 1.19
C ALA A 131 -6.42 13.96 2.31
N ARG A 132 -7.56 13.79 2.96
CA ARG A 132 -7.93 14.55 4.15
C ARG A 132 -8.05 13.57 5.29
N TRP A 133 -7.61 14.01 6.47
CA TRP A 133 -7.88 13.25 7.66
C TRP A 133 -9.40 13.18 7.87
N VAL A 134 -9.90 11.97 8.09
CA VAL A 134 -11.30 11.70 8.42
C VAL A 134 -11.31 11.31 9.90
N PRO A 135 -12.15 11.93 10.73
CA PRO A 135 -12.28 11.52 12.13
C PRO A 135 -12.58 10.03 12.29
N VAL A 136 -12.01 9.39 13.31
CA VAL A 136 -12.09 7.94 13.48
C VAL A 136 -13.55 7.50 13.63
N GLU A 137 -14.34 8.25 14.37
CA GLU A 137 -15.78 8.07 14.53
C GLU A 137 -16.50 7.99 13.18
N HIS A 138 -16.14 8.86 12.23
CA HIS A 138 -16.72 8.85 10.88
C HIS A 138 -16.21 7.67 10.05
N GLN A 139 -14.94 7.26 10.24
CA GLN A 139 -14.40 6.08 9.57
C GLN A 139 -15.12 4.81 10.04
N VAL A 140 -15.34 4.67 11.35
CA VAL A 140 -16.06 3.54 11.95
C VAL A 140 -17.49 3.50 11.44
N GLU A 141 -18.21 4.62 11.49
CA GLU A 141 -19.58 4.69 11.00
C GLU A 141 -19.67 4.31 9.51
N HIS A 142 -18.76 4.82 8.68
CA HIS A 142 -18.73 4.51 7.26
C HIS A 142 -18.48 3.02 7.00
N GLN A 143 -17.46 2.44 7.64
CA GLN A 143 -17.14 1.01 7.50
C GLN A 143 -18.29 0.12 7.96
N SER A 144 -18.91 0.43 9.11
CA SER A 144 -20.07 -0.30 9.61
C SER A 144 -21.23 -0.26 8.62
N ARG A 145 -21.57 0.92 8.07
CA ARG A 145 -22.63 1.06 7.07
C ARG A 145 -22.34 0.26 5.80
N THR A 146 -21.11 0.31 5.30
CA THR A 146 -20.71 -0.46 4.11
C THR A 146 -20.83 -1.96 4.35
N VAL A 147 -20.35 -2.46 5.49
CA VAL A 147 -20.43 -3.89 5.84
C VAL A 147 -21.89 -4.34 5.97
N VAL A 148 -22.73 -3.58 6.67
CA VAL A 148 -24.17 -3.89 6.79
C VAL A 148 -24.84 -3.92 5.42
N ALA A 149 -24.62 -2.90 4.58
CA ALA A 149 -25.19 -2.85 3.24
C ALA A 149 -24.73 -4.03 2.38
N ALA A 150 -23.44 -4.38 2.42
CA ALA A 150 -22.90 -5.53 1.69
C ALA A 150 -23.52 -6.86 2.17
N ALA A 151 -23.71 -7.02 3.48
CA ALA A 151 -24.33 -8.21 4.06
C ALA A 151 -25.82 -8.34 3.68
N LEU A 152 -26.58 -7.24 3.70
CA LEU A 152 -27.97 -7.20 3.26
C LEU A 152 -28.09 -7.60 1.78
N HIS A 153 -27.26 -7.00 0.92
CA HIS A 153 -27.23 -7.29 -0.52
C HIS A 153 -26.83 -8.74 -0.82
N ALA A 154 -25.85 -9.29 -0.09
CA ALA A 154 -25.46 -10.69 -0.22
C ALA A 154 -26.59 -11.65 0.17
N ARG A 155 -27.35 -11.31 1.22
CA ARG A 155 -28.52 -12.11 1.64
C ARG A 155 -29.65 -12.06 0.60
N GLU A 156 -29.95 -10.89 0.05
CA GLU A 156 -30.99 -10.73 -0.98
C GLU A 156 -30.68 -11.53 -2.26
N ARG A 157 -29.40 -11.73 -2.60
CA ARG A 157 -28.99 -12.56 -3.75
C ARG A 157 -28.94 -14.06 -3.47
N ALA A 158 -29.03 -14.47 -2.22
CA ALA A 158 -29.01 -15.88 -1.80
C ALA A 158 -30.44 -16.47 -1.70
N VAL A 159 -31.47 -15.63 -1.82
CA VAL A 159 -32.90 -16.00 -1.88
C VAL A 159 -33.36 -15.94 -3.32
#